data_AF-A0A7K0VDR1-F1
#
_entry.id   AF-A0A7K0VDR1-F1
#
_cell.length_a   1.000
_cell.length_b   1.000
_cell.length_c   1.000
_cell.angle_alpha   90.00
_cell.angle_beta   90.00
_cell.angle_gamma   90.00
#
_symmetry.space_group_name_H-M   'P 1'
#
loop_
_entity.id
_entity.type
_entity.pdbx_description
1 polymer ?
#
loop_
_entity_poly.entity_id
_entity_poly.type
_entity_poly.pdbx_seq_one_letter_code
_entity_poly.pdbx_strand_id
1 'polypeptide(L)'
;MNLMWADAYSTLSSWQPPDEPQKLRREEYLTFLDAHPDGVWRECRVGHLTASALVMDEQKQRVLLTLHPKVGRWLQLGGHIEPIDTS
;
A
#
# COMPACT_ATOMS: atom_id res chain seq x y z
N MET A 1 -1.97 -9.18 19.06
CA MET A 1 -1.33 -9.04 17.73
C MET A 1 -2.21 -8.11 16.92
N ASN A 2 -1.64 -7.08 16.29
CA ASN A 2 -2.40 -6.14 15.47
C ASN A 2 -2.93 -6.88 14.22
N LEU A 3 -4.24 -6.95 14.05
CA LEU A 3 -4.88 -7.68 12.94
C LEU A 3 -4.47 -7.10 11.59
N MET A 4 -4.41 -5.77 11.47
CA MET A 4 -4.04 -5.10 10.22
C MET A 4 -2.57 -5.33 9.86
N TRP A 5 -1.68 -5.35 10.85
CA TRP A 5 -0.28 -5.72 10.64
C TRP A 5 -0.17 -7.17 10.16
N ALA A 6 -0.90 -8.09 10.78
CA ALA A 6 -0.87 -9.50 10.40
C ALA A 6 -1.40 -9.74 8.98
N ASP A 7 -2.47 -9.04 8.60
CA ASP A 7 -2.99 -9.08 7.24
C ASP A 7 -1.97 -8.54 6.23
N ALA A 8 -1.44 -7.33 6.46
CA ALA A 8 -0.44 -6.72 5.58
C ALA A 8 0.79 -7.62 5.42
N TYR A 9 1.28 -8.20 6.53
CA TYR A 9 2.43 -9.11 6.50
C TYR A 9 2.13 -10.38 5.71
N SER A 10 0.94 -10.97 5.90
CA SER A 10 0.49 -12.16 5.17
C SER A 10 0.33 -11.89 3.67
N THR A 11 -0.30 -10.77 3.32
CA THR A 11 -0.49 -10.31 1.95
C THR A 11 0.85 -10.09 1.25
N LEU A 12 1.78 -9.37 1.87
CA LEU A 12 3.12 -9.17 1.31
C LEU A 12 3.90 -10.48 1.19
N SER A 13 3.88 -11.33 2.21
CA SER A 13 4.65 -12.59 2.24
C SER A 13 4.16 -13.61 1.20
N SER A 14 2.86 -13.64 0.94
CA SER A 14 2.25 -14.56 -0.03
C SER A 14 2.24 -14.04 -1.47
N TRP A 15 2.39 -12.73 -1.67
CA TRP A 15 2.44 -12.13 -3.00
C TRP A 15 3.68 -12.58 -3.78
N GLN A 16 3.46 -13.00 -5.04
CA GLN A 16 4.49 -13.42 -5.98
C GLN A 16 4.94 -12.21 -6.83
N PRO A 17 6.16 -11.67 -6.61
CA PRO A 17 6.64 -10.52 -7.37
C PRO A 17 6.87 -10.90 -8.83
N PRO A 18 6.48 -10.05 -9.80
CA PRO A 18 6.64 -10.34 -11.22
C PRO A 18 8.08 -10.17 -11.72
N ASP A 19 8.93 -9.46 -10.98
CA ASP A 19 10.32 -9.15 -11.34
C ASP A 19 11.20 -8.92 -10.09
N GLU A 20 12.52 -8.87 -10.30
CA GLU A 20 13.50 -8.65 -9.21
C GLU A 20 13.32 -7.31 -8.49
N PRO A 21 13.10 -6.16 -9.17
CA PRO A 21 12.80 -4.90 -8.48
C PRO A 21 11.62 -4.97 -7.51
N GLN A 22 10.53 -5.64 -7.92
CA GLN A 22 9.36 -5.83 -7.06
C GLN A 22 9.63 -6.80 -5.91
N LYS A 23 10.47 -7.83 -6.12
CA LYS A 23 10.88 -8.74 -5.06
C LYS A 23 11.70 -8.02 -3.98
N LEU A 24 12.66 -7.19 -4.38
CA LEU A 24 13.45 -6.36 -3.46
C LEU A 24 12.54 -5.41 -2.67
N ARG A 25 11.59 -4.75 -3.35
CA ARG A 25 10.62 -3.87 -2.67
C ARG A 25 9.76 -4.61 -1.64
N ARG A 26 9.30 -5.82 -1.96
CA ARG A 26 8.56 -6.65 -1.00
C ARG A 26 9.42 -6.99 0.22
N GLU A 27 10.69 -7.35 0.02
CA GLU A 27 11.64 -7.65 1.11
C GLU A 27 11.92 -6.42 1.99
N GLU A 28 12.04 -5.23 1.39
CA GLU A 28 12.14 -3.96 2.12
C GLU A 28 10.90 -3.72 3.00
N TYR A 29 9.70 -3.99 2.49
CA TYR A 29 8.45 -3.79 3.23
C TYR A 29 8.33 -4.77 4.40
N LEU A 30 8.66 -6.05 4.18
CA LEU A 30 8.65 -7.07 5.24
C LEU A 30 9.67 -6.73 6.34
N THR A 31 10.89 -6.35 5.94
CA THR A 31 11.94 -5.93 6.89
C THR A 31 11.50 -4.70 7.69
N PHE A 32 10.85 -3.74 7.03
CA PHE A 32 10.31 -2.56 7.68
C PHE A 32 9.23 -2.92 8.71
N LEU A 33 8.29 -3.81 8.38
CA LEU A 33 7.24 -4.26 9.29
C LEU A 33 7.77 -5.09 10.47
N ASP A 34 8.85 -5.85 10.29
CA ASP A 34 9.53 -6.56 11.36
C ASP A 34 10.19 -5.59 12.36
N ALA A 35 10.77 -4.50 11.86
CA ALA A 35 11.40 -3.45 12.68
C ALA A 35 10.37 -2.50 13.32
N HIS A 36 9.21 -2.29 12.68
CA HIS A 36 8.18 -1.35 13.09
C HIS A 36 6.79 -2.03 13.11
N PRO A 37 6.40 -2.67 14.23
CA PRO A 37 5.08 -3.31 14.38
C PRO A 37 3.88 -2.35 14.26
N ASP A 38 4.11 -1.04 14.40
CA ASP A 38 3.15 0.04 14.19
C ASP A 38 3.21 0.63 12.78
N GLY A 39 4.10 0.14 11.91
CA GLY A 39 4.37 0.64 10.56
C GLY A 39 3.22 0.47 9.55
N VAL A 40 2.07 -0.04 9.97
CA VAL A 40 0.83 0.03 9.18
C VAL A 40 0.08 1.34 9.39
N TRP A 41 0.33 2.04 10.50
CA TRP A 41 -0.43 3.24 10.88
C TRP A 41 0.32 4.52 10.52
N ARG A 42 -0.43 5.54 10.10
CA ARG A 42 0.11 6.87 9.75
C ARG A 42 0.88 7.53 10.90
N GLU A 43 0.59 7.14 12.13
CA GLU A 43 1.26 7.61 13.34
C GLU A 43 2.74 7.21 13.39
N CYS A 44 3.14 6.12 12.71
CA CYS A 44 4.54 5.70 12.60
C CYS A 44 5.32 6.69 11.72
N ARG A 45 6.00 7.65 12.35
CA ARG A 45 6.69 8.74 11.64
C ARG A 45 7.96 8.32 10.92
N VAL A 46 8.54 7.16 11.27
CA VAL A 46 9.69 6.58 10.55
C VAL A 46 9.29 6.18 9.13
N GLY A 47 8.06 5.71 8.98
CA GLY A 47 7.43 5.32 7.72
C GLY A 47 6.14 4.56 8.00
N HIS A 48 5.27 4.45 7.01
CA HIS A 48 4.07 3.64 7.16
C HIS A 48 3.56 3.16 5.80
N LEU A 49 2.84 2.04 5.82
CA LEU A 49 2.20 1.54 4.62
C LEU A 49 1.12 2.51 4.13
N THR A 50 0.97 2.58 2.81
CA THR A 50 -0.13 3.25 2.14
C THR A 50 -0.76 2.29 1.16
N ALA A 51 -2.06 2.43 0.93
CA ALA A 51 -2.79 1.67 -0.07
C ALA A 51 -3.13 2.58 -1.24
N SER A 52 -3.08 2.03 -2.45
CA SER A 52 -3.52 2.72 -3.67
C SER A 52 -4.55 1.86 -4.40
N ALA A 53 -5.45 2.51 -5.12
CA ALA A 53 -6.46 1.86 -5.93
C ALA A 53 -6.34 2.31 -7.39
N LEU A 54 -6.29 1.34 -8.30
CA LEU A 54 -6.41 1.56 -9.74
C LEU A 54 -7.80 1.13 -10.19
N VAL A 55 -8.73 2.08 -10.24
CA VAL A 55 -10.11 1.81 -10.66
C VAL A 55 -10.16 1.82 -12.19
N MET A 56 -10.61 0.72 -12.77
CA MET A 56 -10.75 0.54 -14.21
C MET A 56 -12.22 0.47 -14.61
N ASP A 57 -12.54 0.86 -15.84
CA ASP A 57 -13.83 0.49 -16.44
C ASP A 57 -13.95 -1.03 -16.63
N GLU A 58 -15.17 -1.51 -16.86
CA GLU A 58 -15.46 -2.94 -16.99
C GLU A 58 -14.62 -3.61 -18.10
N GLN A 59 -14.38 -2.89 -19.20
CA GLN A 59 -13.59 -3.36 -20.34
C GLN A 59 -12.06 -3.23 -20.12
N LYS A 60 -11.61 -2.67 -18.98
CA LYS A 60 -10.20 -2.44 -18.64
C LYS A 60 -9.43 -1.59 -19.66
N GLN A 61 -10.12 -0.65 -20.30
CA GLN A 61 -9.56 0.28 -21.29
C GLN A 61 -9.33 1.68 -20.73
N ARG A 62 -9.99 2.02 -19.62
CA ARG A 62 -9.89 3.35 -18.99
C ARG A 62 -9.61 3.21 -17.52
N VAL A 63 -8.82 4.13 -16.99
CA VAL A 63 -8.53 4.26 -15.56
C VAL A 63 -9.10 5.56 -15.02
N LEU A 64 -9.70 5.51 -13.84
CA LEU A 64 -10.07 6.70 -13.09
C LEU A 64 -8.84 7.27 -12.40
N LEU A 65 -8.54 8.53 -12.67
CA LEU A 65 -7.48 9.30 -12.02
C LEU A 65 -8.06 10.57 -11.41
N THR A 66 -7.37 11.10 -10.40
CA THR A 66 -7.70 12.40 -9.80
C THR A 66 -6.75 13.46 -10.34
N LEU A 67 -7.30 14.56 -10.89
CA LEU A 67 -6.49 15.74 -11.21
C LEU A 67 -6.18 16.48 -9.91
N HIS A 68 -4.95 16.31 -9.42
CA HIS A 68 -4.57 16.82 -8.11
C HIS A 68 -4.40 18.36 -8.13
N PRO A 69 -5.16 19.13 -7.34
CA PRO A 69 -5.23 20.59 -7.48
C PRO A 69 -3.92 21.30 -7.15
N LYS A 70 -3.09 20.73 -6.26
CA LYS A 70 -1.79 21.31 -5.89
C LYS A 70 -0.62 20.86 -6.76
N VAL A 71 -0.72 19.67 -7.36
CA VAL A 71 0.39 19.06 -8.12
C VAL A 71 0.20 19.31 -9.62
N GLY A 72 -1.03 19.58 -10.06
CA GLY A 72 -1.35 19.82 -11.47
C GLY A 72 -1.16 18.59 -12.35
N ARG A 73 -1.33 17.39 -11.79
CA ARG A 73 -1.14 16.10 -12.48
C ARG A 73 -2.29 15.15 -12.18
N TRP A 74 -2.55 14.25 -13.12
CA TRP A 74 -3.44 13.11 -12.94
C TRP A 74 -2.71 12.02 -12.15
N LEU A 75 -3.29 11.60 -11.02
CA LEU A 75 -2.71 10.61 -10.11
C LEU A 75 -3.72 9.50 -9.79
N GLN A 76 -3.22 8.32 -9.45
CA GLN A 76 -4.04 7.22 -8.93
C GLN A 76 -4.63 7.56 -7.56
N LEU A 77 -5.72 6.88 -7.21
CA LEU A 77 -6.32 6.99 -5.88
C LEU A 77 -5.46 6.27 -4.85
N GLY A 78 -5.45 6.76 -3.61
CA GLY A 78 -4.75 6.11 -2.51
C GLY A 78 -4.84 6.89 -1.21
N GLY A 79 -4.32 6.30 -0.14
CA GLY A 79 -4.40 6.86 1.19
C GLY A 79 -3.67 6.06 2.25
N HIS A 80 -3.84 6.50 3.48
CA HIS A 80 -3.34 5.83 4.67
C HIS A 80 -4.24 4.67 5.05
N ILE A 81 -3.66 3.69 5.75
CA ILE A 81 -4.41 2.72 6.52
C ILE A 81 -4.72 3.37 7.88
N GLU A 82 -5.98 3.31 8.30
CA GLU A 82 -6.49 3.95 9.50
C GLU A 82 -7.03 2.88 10.48
N PRO A 83 -7.08 3.13 11.81
CA PRO A 83 -7.45 2.10 12.79
C PRO A 83 -8.84 1.46 12.65
N ILE A 84 -9.71 2.05 11.83
CA ILE A 84 -11.04 1.51 11.52
C ILE A 84 -11.00 0.49 10.38
N ASP A 85 -9.91 0.44 9.61
CA ASP A 85 -9.73 -0.54 8.53
C ASP A 85 -9.55 -1.94 9.12
N THR A 86 -10.19 -2.91 8.48
CA THR A 86 -10.27 -4.29 8.99
C THR A 86 -9.51 -5.30 8.14
N SER A 87 -9.07 -4.90 6.95
CA SER A 87 -8.34 -5.68 5.95
C SER A 87 -7.68 -4.76 4.94
#